data_AF-A0A9E5K1J9-F1
#
_entry.id   AF-A0A9E5K1J9-F1
#
_cell.length_a   1.000
_cell.length_b   1.000
_cell.length_c   1.000
_cell.angle_alpha   90.00
_cell.angle_beta   90.00
_cell.angle_gamma   90.00
#
_symmetry.space_group_name_H-M   'P 1'
#
loop_
_entity.id
_entity.type
_entity.pdbx_description
1 polymer ?
#
loop_
_entity_poly.entity_id
_entity_poly.type
_entity_poly.pdbx_seq_one_letter_code
_entity_poly.pdbx_strand_id
1 'polypeptide(L)'
;PTVTKPFCGDCDRVRLTADGQFRTCLFATDEFDVRGLLRSGATDDEIEALLRRAVGTKWAGHRIGEVTFVRPRRSMSQIGG
;
A
#
# COMPACT_ATOMS: atom_id res chain seq x y z
N PRO A 1 -17.23 -5.62 6.49
CA PRO A 1 -16.29 -4.79 7.28
C PRO A 1 -16.32 -3.32 6.83
N THR A 2 -16.34 -2.36 7.76
CA THR A 2 -16.46 -0.91 7.46
C THR A 2 -15.32 -0.14 8.13
N VAL A 3 -15.14 1.14 7.79
CA VAL A 3 -14.19 2.02 8.50
C VAL A 3 -14.53 2.12 10.00
N THR A 4 -15.82 2.10 10.33
CA THR A 4 -16.32 2.15 11.73
C THR A 4 -16.25 0.80 12.45
N LYS A 5 -16.07 -0.31 11.73
CA LYS A 5 -15.85 -1.66 12.27
C LYS A 5 -14.58 -2.22 11.61
N PRO A 6 -13.39 -1.74 12.05
CA PRO A 6 -12.13 -2.04 11.39
C PRO A 6 -11.79 -3.52 11.51
N PHE A 7 -11.10 -4.03 10.48
CA PHE A 7 -10.65 -5.42 10.35
C PHE A 7 -9.15 -5.49 10.05
N CYS A 8 -8.42 -4.40 10.33
CA CYS A 8 -7.03 -4.26 9.91
C CYS A 8 -6.11 -5.35 10.48
N GLY A 9 -6.40 -5.85 11.69
CA GLY A 9 -5.63 -6.93 12.31
C GLY A 9 -5.60 -8.22 11.49
N ASP A 10 -6.66 -8.48 10.72
CA ASP A 10 -6.78 -9.65 9.85
C ASP A 10 -6.56 -9.32 8.37
N CYS A 11 -6.22 -8.06 8.05
CA CYS A 11 -6.12 -7.60 6.67
C CYS A 11 -4.79 -8.04 6.05
N ASP A 12 -4.85 -9.01 5.14
CA ASP A 12 -3.74 -9.50 4.32
C ASP A 12 -3.60 -8.77 2.97
N ARG A 13 -4.52 -7.86 2.65
CA ARG A 13 -4.57 -7.22 1.33
C ARG A 13 -3.40 -6.29 1.06
N VAL A 14 -2.95 -6.33 -0.18
CA VAL A 14 -2.05 -5.36 -0.81
C VAL A 14 -2.67 -4.92 -2.13
N ARG A 15 -2.21 -3.80 -2.69
CA ARG A 15 -2.76 -3.24 -3.91
C ARG A 15 -1.66 -2.81 -4.85
N LEU A 16 -1.78 -3.18 -6.12
CA LEU A 16 -1.06 -2.58 -7.23
C LEU A 16 -1.97 -1.52 -7.87
N THR A 17 -1.50 -0.28 -7.96
CA THR A 17 -2.26 0.83 -8.54
C THR A 17 -2.19 0.79 -10.08
N ALA A 18 -3.10 1.50 -10.74
CA ALA A 18 -3.13 1.56 -12.21
C ALA A 18 -1.86 2.16 -12.85
N ASP A 19 -1.14 3.02 -12.13
CA ASP A 19 0.14 3.58 -12.55
C ASP A 19 1.36 2.73 -12.12
N GLY A 20 1.11 1.58 -11.48
CA GLY A 20 2.14 0.58 -11.18
C GLY A 20 2.87 0.76 -9.85
N GLN A 21 2.23 1.45 -8.90
CA GLN A 21 2.72 1.59 -7.53
C GLN A 21 2.16 0.49 -6.64
N PHE A 22 2.97 -0.02 -5.72
CA PHE A 22 2.53 -0.97 -4.69
C PHE A 22 2.15 -0.23 -3.41
N ARG A 23 0.99 -0.58 -2.84
CA ARG A 23 0.45 -0.05 -1.58
C ARG A 23 0.08 -1.19 -0.64
N THR A 24 0.42 -1.03 0.64
CA THR A 24 0.18 -2.03 1.68
C THR A 24 -1.13 -1.81 2.45
N CYS A 25 -1.74 -0.63 2.26
CA CYS A 25 -3.02 -0.25 2.80
C CYS A 25 -3.74 0.68 1.83
N LEU A 26 -5.07 0.69 1.89
CA LEU A 26 -5.90 1.67 1.21
C LEU A 26 -5.53 3.11 1.59
N PHE A 27 -5.11 3.28 2.85
CA PHE A 27 -4.78 4.55 3.47
C PHE A 27 -3.26 4.75 3.66
N ALA A 28 -2.44 3.99 2.94
CA ALA A 28 -0.99 4.19 2.96
C ALA A 28 -0.62 5.58 2.41
N THR A 29 0.32 6.25 3.07
CA THR A 29 0.94 7.50 2.60
C THR A 29 2.13 7.26 1.67
N ASP A 30 2.72 6.07 1.78
CA ASP A 30 3.88 5.65 0.99
C ASP A 30 3.47 4.67 -0.11
N GLU A 31 4.27 4.68 -1.17
CA GLU A 31 4.09 3.90 -2.38
C GLU A 31 5.45 3.42 -2.89
N PHE A 32 5.44 2.28 -3.56
CA PHE A 32 6.66 1.65 -4.06
C PHE A 32 6.56 1.43 -5.58
N ASP A 33 7.49 1.99 -6.35
CA ASP A 33 7.44 1.96 -7.82
C ASP A 33 7.85 0.60 -8.40
N VAL A 34 6.90 -0.32 -8.44
CA VAL A 34 7.10 -1.66 -9.02
C VAL A 34 7.24 -1.57 -10.55
N ARG A 35 6.50 -0.66 -11.21
CA ARG A 35 6.57 -0.50 -12.66
C ARG A 35 7.93 0.01 -13.11
N GLY A 36 8.50 0.99 -12.41
CA GLY A 36 9.86 1.45 -12.67
C GLY A 36 10.87 0.31 -12.52
N LEU A 37 10.79 -0.43 -11.41
CA LEU A 37 11.66 -1.57 -11.13
C LEU A 37 11.58 -2.67 -12.20
N LEU A 38 10.37 -3.06 -12.61
CA LEU A 38 10.18 -4.05 -13.66
C LEU A 38 10.74 -3.58 -15.01
N ARG A 39 10.59 -2.29 -15.33
CA ARG A 39 11.06 -1.72 -16.60
C ARG A 39 12.56 -1.49 -16.65
N SER A 40 13.24 -1.44 -15.50
CA SER A 40 14.71 -1.41 -15.46
C SER A 40 15.33 -2.80 -15.67
N GLY A 41 14.54 -3.86 -15.83
CA GLY A 41 15.04 -5.22 -15.98
C GLY A 41 15.51 -5.84 -14.66
N ALA A 42 14.91 -5.44 -13.54
CA ALA A 42 15.22 -6.00 -12.24
C ALA A 42 14.98 -7.52 -12.20
N THR A 43 15.81 -8.19 -11.42
CA THR A 43 15.70 -9.61 -11.11
C THR A 43 14.52 -9.90 -10.17
N ASP A 44 14.07 -11.15 -10.13
CA ASP A 44 13.02 -11.58 -9.19
C ASP A 44 13.40 -11.33 -7.73
N ASP A 45 14.68 -11.48 -7.37
CA ASP A 45 15.19 -11.22 -6.02
C ASP A 45 15.06 -9.73 -5.64
N GLU A 46 15.32 -8.82 -6.57
CA GLU A 46 15.16 -7.37 -6.35
C GLU A 46 13.69 -6.97 -6.20
N ILE A 47 12.81 -7.60 -7.00
CA ILE A 47 11.36 -7.40 -6.90
C ILE A 47 10.85 -7.94 -5.56
N GLU A 48 11.27 -9.14 -5.17
CA GLU A 48 10.94 -9.75 -3.88
C GLU A 48 11.39 -8.86 -2.73
N ALA A 49 12.63 -8.36 -2.77
CA ALA A 49 13.16 -7.48 -1.74
C ALA A 49 12.32 -6.19 -1.60
N LEU A 50 11.91 -5.57 -2.71
CA LEU A 50 11.03 -4.40 -2.69
C LEU A 50 9.68 -4.72 -2.04
N LEU A 51 9.04 -5.82 -2.44
CA LEU A 51 7.73 -6.22 -1.94
C LEU A 51 7.77 -6.60 -0.47
N ARG A 52 8.78 -7.35 -0.02
CA ARG A 52 8.97 -7.69 1.40
C ARG A 52 9.18 -6.44 2.25
N ARG A 53 10.03 -5.52 1.79
CA ARG A 53 10.23 -4.23 2.46
C ARG A 53 8.92 -3.47 2.58
N ALA A 54 8.17 -3.37 1.49
CA ALA A 54 6.88 -2.68 1.48
C ALA A 54 5.88 -3.32 2.46
N VAL A 55 5.72 -4.64 2.42
CA VAL A 55 4.85 -5.36 3.37
C VAL A 55 5.29 -5.15 4.82
N GLY A 56 6.60 -5.10 5.07
CA GLY A 56 7.16 -4.79 6.39
C GLY A 56 6.81 -3.39 6.92
N THR A 57 6.43 -2.43 6.06
CA THR A 57 5.96 -1.11 6.50
C THR A 57 4.45 -1.06 6.77
N LYS A 58 3.72 -2.17 6.62
CA LYS A 58 2.28 -2.22 6.84
C LYS A 58 1.94 -1.94 8.30
N TRP A 59 1.12 -0.93 8.53
CA TRP A 59 0.67 -0.58 9.87
C TRP A 59 -0.39 -1.57 10.37
N ALA A 60 -0.45 -1.76 11.69
CA ALA A 60 -1.47 -2.58 12.34
C ALA A 60 -2.91 -2.11 12.05
N GLY A 61 -3.10 -0.83 11.73
CA GLY A 61 -4.40 -0.25 11.39
C GLY A 61 -4.28 1.05 10.62
N HIS A 62 -5.36 1.43 9.92
CA HIS A 62 -5.41 2.67 9.14
C HIS A 62 -5.53 3.94 10.01
N ARG A 63 -5.74 3.82 11.32
CA ARG A 63 -5.80 4.90 12.31
C ARG A 63 -6.87 5.98 12.06
N ILE A 64 -7.92 5.68 11.30
CA ILE A 64 -8.98 6.68 11.03
C ILE A 64 -9.72 6.91 12.35
N GLY A 65 -9.89 8.18 12.71
CA GLY A 65 -10.47 8.59 14.00
C GLY A 65 -9.43 8.86 15.09
N GLU A 66 -8.15 8.58 14.85
CA GLU A 66 -7.06 8.94 15.75
C GLU A 66 -6.42 10.28 15.35
N VAL A 67 -5.83 10.99 16.33
CA VAL A 67 -5.13 12.27 16.09
C VAL A 67 -3.90 12.13 15.20
N THR A 68 -3.36 10.92 15.06
CA THR A 68 -2.18 10.62 14.22
C THR A 68 -2.56 10.22 12.80
N PHE A 69 -3.85 10.25 12.43
CA PHE A 69 -4.28 9.90 11.09
C PHE A 69 -3.75 10.88 10.05
N VAL A 70 -2.95 10.37 9.11
CA VAL A 70 -2.54 11.12 7.92
C VAL A 70 -3.33 10.64 6.72
N ARG A 71 -4.11 11.54 6.12
CA ARG A 71 -4.89 11.22 4.92
C ARG A 71 -3.95 11.08 3.71
N PRO A 72 -4.05 10.00 2.91
CA PRO A 72 -3.27 9.87 1.68
C PRO A 72 -3.56 11.01 0.70
N ARG A 73 -2.53 11.40 -0.05
CA ARG A 73 -2.63 12.44 -1.08
C ARG A 73 -3.53 12.04 -2.25
N ARG A 74 -3.60 10.73 -2.56
CA ARG A 74 -4.36 10.17 -3.68
C ARG A 74 -5.55 9.35 -3.16
N SER A 75 -6.73 9.64 -3.68
CA SER A 75 -7.96 8.89 -3.40
C SER A 75 -8.02 7.56 -4.16
N MET A 76 -9.02 6.74 -3.85
CA MET A 76 -9.27 5.45 -4.53
C MET A 76 -9.47 5.58 -6.04
N SER A 77 -10.24 6.59 -6.47
CA SER A 77 -10.48 6.84 -7.89
C SER A 77 -9.20 7.24 -8.64
N GLN A 78 -8.22 7.83 -7.95
CA GLN A 78 -6.93 8.22 -8.55
C GLN A 78 -5.91 7.08 -8.63
N ILE A 79 -6.18 5.94 -7.99
CA ILE A 79 -5.29 4.76 -7.95
C ILE A 79 -5.91 3.52 -8.59
N GLY A 80 -6.93 3.71 -9.43
CA GLY A 80 -7.52 2.65 -10.25
C GLY A 80 -8.79 1.98 -9.69
N GLY A 81 -9.48 2.58 -8.72
CA GLY A 81 -10.78 2.09 -8.21
C GLY A 81 -10.70 1.05 -7.12
#